data_AF-A0A6B2SZT8-F1
#
_entry.id   AF-A0A6B2SZT8-F1
#
_cell.length_a   1.000
_cell.length_b   1.000
_cell.length_c   1.000
_cell.angle_alpha   90.00
_cell.angle_beta   90.00
_cell.angle_gamma   90.00
#
_symmetry.space_group_name_H-M   'P 1'
#
loop_
_entity.id
_entity.type
_entity.pdbx_description
1 polymer ?
#
loop_
_entity_poly.entity_id
_entity_poly.type
_entity_poly.pdbx_seq_one_letter_code
_entity_poly.pdbx_strand_id
1 'polypeptide(L)' 'MNRRKQKKLTHRLVWAAAVGDTHTVRTVLRTGVDPELPEADGTTALYAASVHGAASTVRALLRAGA' A
#
# COMPACT_ATOMS: atom_id res chain seq x y z
N MET A 1 5.35 -15.27 7.54
CA MET A 1 5.73 -13.86 7.80
C MET A 1 5.16 -13.43 9.15
N ASN A 2 5.94 -12.81 10.05
CA ASN A 2 5.45 -12.47 11.40
C ASN A 2 4.43 -11.32 11.36
N ARG A 3 3.38 -11.34 12.21
CA ARG A 3 2.35 -10.28 12.27
C ARG A 3 2.92 -8.86 12.45
N ARG A 4 3.99 -8.70 13.26
CA ARG A 4 4.71 -7.43 13.42
C ARG A 4 5.42 -6.98 12.12
N LYS A 5 5.96 -7.97 11.40
CA LYS A 5 6.44 -7.93 10.00
C LYS A 5 5.48 -7.14 9.11
N GLN A 6 4.28 -7.70 8.99
CA GLN A 6 3.25 -7.23 8.10
C GLN A 6 2.74 -5.84 8.47
N LYS A 7 2.40 -5.57 9.74
CA LYS A 7 1.97 -4.23 10.16
C LYS A 7 2.94 -3.12 9.73
N LYS A 8 4.26 -3.35 9.90
CA LYS A 8 5.27 -2.37 9.49
C LYS A 8 5.30 -2.14 7.97
N LEU A 9 5.03 -3.19 7.20
CA LEU A 9 5.01 -3.12 5.74
C LEU A 9 3.70 -2.50 5.23
N THR A 10 2.55 -2.82 5.83
CA THR A 10 1.25 -2.20 5.55
C THR A 10 1.32 -0.69 5.79
N HIS A 11 1.83 -0.25 6.94
CA HIS A 11 2.06 1.18 7.21
C HIS A 11 2.94 1.83 6.13
N ARG A 12 4.04 1.18 5.73
CA ARG A 12 4.90 1.68 4.64
C ARG A 12 4.19 1.73 3.30
N LEU A 13 3.33 0.76 3.01
CA LEU A 13 2.54 0.71 1.78
C LEU A 13 1.54 1.87 1.72
N VAL A 14 0.80 2.08 2.80
CA VAL A 14 -0.16 3.19 2.94
C VAL A 14 0.52 4.54 2.82
N TRP A 15 1.65 4.73 3.52
CA TRP A 15 2.40 5.98 3.45
C TRP A 15 2.94 6.24 2.04
N ALA A 16 3.54 5.24 1.39
CA ALA A 16 4.02 5.34 0.01
C ALA A 16 2.88 5.63 -0.98
N ALA A 17 1.70 5.06 -0.74
CA ALA A 17 0.50 5.32 -1.51
C ALA A 17 0.02 6.77 -1.36
N ALA A 18 -0.01 7.30 -0.14
CA ALA A 18 -0.41 8.68 0.16
C ALA A 18 0.49 9.71 -0.52
N VAL A 19 1.81 9.50 -0.53
CA VAL A 19 2.77 10.41 -1.18
C VAL A 19 2.91 10.18 -2.68
N GLY A 20 2.23 9.17 -3.24
CA GLY A 20 2.29 8.82 -4.65
C GLY A 20 3.59 8.13 -5.10
N ASP A 21 4.36 7.57 -4.16
CA ASP A 21 5.59 6.83 -4.47
C ASP A 21 5.28 5.42 -4.99
N THR A 22 5.02 5.35 -6.29
CA THR A 22 4.74 4.08 -6.99
C THR A 22 5.93 3.11 -6.90
N HIS A 23 7.17 3.58 -6.80
CA HIS A 23 8.35 2.72 -6.74
C HIS A 23 8.41 1.95 -5.43
N THR A 24 8.22 2.66 -4.32
CA THR A 24 8.16 2.04 -2.99
C THR A 24 6.96 1.10 -2.88
N VAL A 25 5.80 1.50 -3.39
CA VAL A 25 4.60 0.62 -3.43
C VAL A 25 4.91 -0.70 -4.13
N ARG A 26 5.47 -0.69 -5.34
CA ARG A 26 5.84 -1.93 -6.05
C ARG A 26 6.86 -2.78 -5.29
N THR A 27 7.81 -2.13 -4.62
CA THR A 27 8.83 -2.83 -3.83
C THR A 27 8.22 -3.51 -2.59
N VAL A 28 7.29 -2.85 -1.91
CA VAL A 28 6.60 -3.42 -0.74
C VAL A 28 5.66 -4.56 -1.17
N LEU A 29 4.92 -4.40 -2.26
CA LEU A 29 4.05 -5.46 -2.80
C LEU A 29 4.83 -6.73 -3.16
N ARG A 30 6.04 -6.57 -3.73
CA ARG A 30 6.95 -7.69 -4.00
C ARG A 30 7.40 -8.46 -2.75
N THR A 31 7.25 -7.91 -1.55
CA THR A 31 7.56 -8.63 -0.31
C THR A 31 6.46 -9.62 0.12
N GLY A 32 5.36 -9.72 -0.64
CA GLY A 32 4.22 -10.59 -0.33
C GLY A 32 3.28 -9.98 0.72
N VAL A 33 3.24 -8.66 0.78
CA VAL A 33 2.25 -7.93 1.59
C VAL A 33 0.95 -7.90 0.81
N ASP A 34 -0.12 -8.25 1.50
CA ASP A 34 -1.46 -8.12 0.96
C ASP A 34 -1.83 -6.63 0.88
N PRO A 35 -2.11 -6.11 -0.33
CA PRO A 35 -2.45 -4.70 -0.52
C PRO A 35 -3.81 -4.29 0.03
N GLU A 36 -4.71 -5.24 0.29
CA GLU A 36 -6.03 -4.98 0.86
C GLU A 36 -5.99 -4.84 2.39
N LEU A 37 -4.88 -5.21 3.04
CA LEU A 37 -4.77 -5.08 4.48
C LEU A 37 -4.84 -3.61 4.91
N PRO A 38 -5.79 -3.26 5.79
CA PRO A 38 -5.86 -1.93 6.35
C PRO A 38 -4.78 -1.71 7.42
N GLU A 39 -4.39 -0.46 7.59
CA GLU A 39 -3.65 0.02 8.75
C GLU A 39 -4.50 -0.02 10.03
N ALA A 40 -3.90 0.33 11.16
CA ALA A 40 -4.58 0.30 12.47
C ALA A 40 -5.80 1.23 12.56
N ASP A 41 -5.85 2.26 11.73
CA ASP A 41 -6.93 3.25 11.60
C ASP A 41 -8.00 2.84 10.58
N GLY A 42 -7.83 1.71 9.89
CA GLY A 42 -8.71 1.26 8.80
C GLY A 42 -8.29 1.75 7.41
N THR A 43 -7.22 2.53 7.29
CA THR A 43 -6.77 3.09 6.01
C THR A 43 -6.11 2.01 5.15
N THR A 44 -6.61 1.81 3.93
CA THR A 44 -5.95 0.95 2.93
C THR A 44 -5.03 1.75 2.03
N ALA A 45 -4.07 1.08 1.39
CA ALA A 45 -3.17 1.73 0.45
C ALA A 45 -3.94 2.30 -0.76
N LEU A 46 -4.98 1.60 -1.22
CA LEU A 46 -5.82 2.07 -2.32
C LEU A 46 -6.59 3.34 -1.95
N TYR A 47 -7.13 3.40 -0.73
CA TYR A 47 -7.80 4.60 -0.22
C TYR A 47 -6.85 5.80 -0.20
N ALA A 48 -5.67 5.63 0.40
CA ALA A 48 -4.66 6.70 0.48
C ALA A 48 -4.23 7.18 -0.92
N ALA A 49 -3.91 6.27 -1.84
CA ALA A 49 -3.55 6.65 -3.21
C ALA A 49 -4.69 7.39 -3.94
N SER A 50 -5.95 7.02 -3.68
CA SER A 50 -7.12 7.62 -4.32
C SER A 50 -7.40 9.03 -3.79
N VAL A 51 -7.37 9.22 -2.47
CA VAL A 51 -7.58 10.53 -1.81
C VAL A 51 -6.53 11.54 -2.26
N HIS A 52 -5.28 11.09 -2.44
CA HIS A 52 -4.17 11.95 -2.84
C HIS A 52 -4.00 12.08 -4.37
N GLY A 53 -4.88 11.46 -5.18
CA GLY A 53 -4.84 11.59 -6.64
C GLY A 53 -3.65 10.88 -7.30
N ALA A 54 -3.02 9.92 -6.63
CA ALA A 54 -1.84 9.20 -7.10
C ALA A 54 -2.20 8.11 -8.13
N ALA A 55 -2.67 8.52 -9.31
CA ALA A 55 -3.22 7.62 -10.32
C ALA A 55 -2.27 6.46 -10.74
N SER A 56 -0.96 6.72 -10.82
CA SER A 56 0.03 5.67 -11.12
C SER A 56 0.13 4.63 -10.00
N THR A 57 0.01 5.07 -8.76
CA THR A 57 0.06 4.21 -7.58
C THR A 57 -1.23 3.42 -7.42
N VAL A 58 -2.40 4.04 -7.67
CA VAL A 58 -3.69 3.35 -7.76
C VAL A 58 -3.63 2.21 -8.78
N ARG A 59 -3.14 2.47 -9.99
CA ARG A 59 -2.98 1.43 -11.02
C ARG A 59 -2.03 0.31 -10.58
N ALA A 60 -0.97 0.62 -9.86
CA ALA A 60 -0.02 -0.37 -9.36
C ALA A 60 -0.65 -1.27 -8.28
N LEU A 61 -1.45 -0.69 -7.39
CA LEU A 61 -2.19 -1.40 -6.35
C LEU A 61 -3.27 -2.31 -6.96
N LEU A 62 -4.09 -1.80 -7.87
CA LEU A 62 -5.11 -2.59 -8.57
C LEU A 62 -4.50 -3.78 -9.34
N ARG A 63 -3.33 -3.59 -9.98
CA ARG A 63 -2.60 -4.69 -10.65
C ARG A 63 -2.08 -5.75 -9.68
N ALA A 64 -1.91 -5.40 -8.40
CA ALA A 64 -1.51 -6.33 -7.36
C ALA A 64 -2.70 -7.01 -6.68
N GLY A 65 -3.94 -6.71 -7.09
CA GLY A 65 -5.16 -7.28 -6.52
C GLY A 65 -5.72 -6.51 -5.33
N ALA A 66 -5.39 -5.22 -5.20
CA ALA A 66 -5.97 -4.31 -4.21
C ALA A 66 -7.37 -3.82 -4.59
#